data_AF-S0KUJ5-F1
#
_entry.id   AF-S0KUJ5-F1
#
_cell.length_a   1.000
_cell.length_b   1.000
_cell.length_c   1.000
_cell.angle_alpha   90.00
_cell.angle_beta   90.00
_cell.angle_gamma   90.00
#
_symmetry.space_group_name_H-M   'P 1'
#
loop_
_entity.id
_entity.type
_entity.pdbx_description
1 polymer ?
#
loop_
_entity_poly.entity_id
_entity_poly.type
_entity_poly.pdbx_seq_one_letter_code
_entity_poly.pdbx_strand_id
1 'polypeptide(L)' 'MIDVTTKESRARFYGSSEWRKLRRFVLERDHYECQWCKAEGRVTTVNDAILEVDHIKELETNPELAFDSDNLRVL' A
#
# COMPACT_ATOMS: atom_id res chain seq x y z
N MET A 1 -5.65 5.79 -17.75
CA MET A 1 -4.71 4.68 -17.55
C MET A 1 -3.56 5.22 -16.73
N ILE A 2 -3.24 4.61 -15.59
CA ILE A 2 -2.10 5.06 -14.79
C ILE A 2 -0.85 4.61 -15.54
N ASP A 3 -0.02 5.57 -15.92
CA ASP A 3 1.28 5.26 -16.48
C ASP A 3 2.24 4.92 -15.33
N VAL A 4 2.78 3.71 -15.36
CA VAL A 4 3.68 3.17 -14.33
C VAL A 4 5.03 2.76 -14.93
N THR A 5 5.20 3.02 -16.24
CA THR A 5 6.35 2.56 -17.04
C THR A 5 7.62 3.36 -16.74
N THR A 6 7.50 4.59 -16.25
CA THR A 6 8.63 5.44 -15.88
C THR A 6 8.65 5.72 -14.38
N LYS A 7 9.86 5.94 -13.85
CA LYS A 7 10.08 6.32 -12.44
C LYS A 7 9.34 7.62 -12.08
N GLU A 8 9.25 8.55 -13.01
CA GLU A 8 8.58 9.84 -12.83
C GLU A 8 7.07 9.69 -12.73
N SER A 9 6.47 8.85 -13.57
CA SER A 9 5.03 8.56 -13.51
C SER A 9 4.65 7.85 -12.20
N ARG A 10 5.49 6.90 -11.74
CA ARG A 10 5.33 6.29 -10.40
C ARG A 10 5.48 7.28 -9.26
N ALA A 11 6.46 8.20 -9.33
CA ALA A 11 6.63 9.23 -8.33
C ALA A 11 5.41 10.17 -8.26
N ARG A 12 4.78 10.49 -9.41
CA ARG A 12 3.52 11.24 -9.45
C ARG A 12 2.36 10.46 -8.83
N PHE A 13 2.28 9.15 -9.09
CA PHE A 13 1.29 8.27 -8.48
C PHE A 13 1.40 8.27 -6.94
N TYR A 14 2.58 7.94 -6.40
CA TYR A 14 2.82 7.95 -4.95
C TYR A 14 2.72 9.35 -4.33
N GLY A 15 2.98 10.40 -5.11
CA GLY A 15 2.82 11.80 -4.72
C GLY A 15 1.39 12.33 -4.81
N SER A 16 0.44 11.57 -5.36
CA SER A 16 -0.94 12.01 -5.58
C SER A 16 -1.74 12.11 -4.27
N SER A 17 -2.74 12.99 -4.24
CA SER A 17 -3.67 13.08 -3.10
C SER A 17 -4.48 11.80 -2.92
N GLU A 18 -4.85 11.17 -4.03
CA GLU A 18 -5.66 9.94 -4.03
C GLU A 18 -4.89 8.78 -3.40
N TRP A 19 -3.61 8.62 -3.74
CA TRP A 19 -2.76 7.62 -3.09
C TRP A 19 -2.62 7.90 -1.58
N ARG A 20 -2.43 9.16 -1.16
CA ARG A 20 -2.32 9.49 0.27
C ARG A 20 -3.61 9.15 1.03
N LYS A 21 -4.78 9.42 0.46
CA LYS A 21 -6.07 9.05 1.04
C LYS A 21 -6.22 7.54 1.14
N LEU A 22 -5.92 6.82 0.06
CA LEU A 22 -6.02 5.36 0.01
C LEU A 22 -5.06 4.69 0.99
N ARG A 23 -3.80 5.14 1.04
CA ARG A 23 -2.80 4.67 2.01
C ARG A 23 -3.30 4.82 3.44
N ARG A 24 -3.89 5.97 3.77
CA ARG A 24 -4.47 6.20 5.11
C ARG A 24 -5.65 5.26 5.38
N PHE A 25 -6.55 5.08 4.41
CA PHE A 25 -7.67 4.16 4.53
C PHE A 25 -7.21 2.71 4.77
N VAL A 26 -6.20 2.24 4.04
CA VAL A 26 -5.65 0.88 4.21
C VAL A 26 -5.00 0.71 5.58
N LEU A 27 -4.24 1.70 6.05
CA LEU A 27 -3.68 1.68 7.41
C LEU A 27 -4.77 1.61 8.50
N GLU A 28 -5.83 2.42 8.37
CA GLU A 28 -6.94 2.42 9.31
C GLU A 28 -7.72 1.09 9.28
N ARG A 29 -7.98 0.54 8.09
CA ARG A 29 -8.62 -0.78 7.88
C ARG A 29 -7.85 -1.90 8.57
N ASP A 30 -6.52 -1.87 8.43
CA ASP A 30 -5.61 -2.89 8.96
C ASP A 30 -5.22 -2.61 10.42
N HIS A 31 -5.91 -1.68 11.09
CA HIS A 31 -5.70 -1.27 12.48
C HIS A 31 -4.28 -0.79 12.80
N TYR A 32 -3.56 -0.28 11.80
CA TYR A 32 -2.15 0.05 11.93
C TYR A 32 -1.31 -1.15 12.41
N GLU A 33 -1.60 -2.33 11.86
CA GLU A 33 -0.88 -3.58 12.10
C GLU A 33 -0.33 -4.17 10.79
N CYS A 34 0.91 -4.66 10.83
CA CYS A 34 1.48 -5.43 9.73
C CYS A 34 0.69 -6.73 9.50
N GLN A 35 0.14 -6.89 8.30
CA GLN A 35 -0.65 -8.07 7.94
C GLN A 35 0.21 -9.33 7.75
N TRP A 36 1.47 -9.18 7.35
CA TRP A 36 2.42 -10.30 7.27
C TRP A 36 2.78 -10.85 8.65
N CYS A 37 3.19 -9.99 9.57
CA CYS A 37 3.48 -10.40 10.95
C CYS A 37 2.26 -11.06 11.58
N LYS A 38 1.07 -10.51 11.35
CA LYS A 38 -0.19 -11.08 11.83
C LYS A 38 -0.45 -12.50 11.31
N ALA A 39 -0.16 -12.76 10.04
CA ALA A 39 -0.26 -14.10 9.46
C ALA A 39 0.75 -15.09 10.07
N GLU A 40 1.90 -14.60 10.55
CA GLU A 40 2.89 -15.38 11.31
C GLU A 40 2.57 -15.52 12.81
N GLY A 41 1.45 -14.95 13.27
CA GLY A 41 1.07 -14.94 14.69
C GLY A 41 1.81 -13.90 15.54
N ARG A 42 2.42 -12.89 14.90
CA ARG A 42 3.09 -11.77 15.55
C ARG A 42 2.25 -10.49 15.40
N VAL A 43 2.34 -9.61 16.39
CA VAL A 43 1.71 -8.28 16.31
C VAL A 43 2.83 -7.26 16.17
N THR A 44 2.84 -6.55 15.05
CA THR A 44 3.78 -5.47 14.78
C THR A 44 2.99 -4.24 14.39
N THR A 45 3.11 -3.19 15.20
CA THR A 45 2.37 -1.95 15.07
C THR A 45 3.28 -0.78 14.73
N VAL A 46 2.70 0.41 14.55
CA VAL A 46 3.45 1.66 14.37
C VAL A 46 4.41 2.00 15.52
N ASN A 47 4.24 1.39 16.70
CA ASN A 47 5.15 1.57 17.83
C ASN A 47 6.41 0.69 17.71
N ASP A 48 6.31 -0.41 16.97
CA ASP A 48 7.37 -1.41 16.84
C ASP A 48 8.20 -1.19 15.56
N ALA A 49 7.54 -0.78 14.47
CA ALA A 49 8.14 -0.59 13.16
C ALA A 49 7.44 0.51 12.35
N ILE A 50 8.11 0.97 11.30
CA ILE A 50 7.50 1.86 10.30
C ILE A 50 6.64 0.99 9.39
N LEU A 51 5.33 1.23 9.41
CA LEU A 51 4.39 0.52 8.55
C LEU A 51 4.28 1.16 7.17
N GLU A 52 4.42 0.33 6.14
CA GLU A 52 4.29 0.72 4.75
C GLU A 52 3.07 0.05 4.11
N VAL A 53 2.53 0.65 3.05
CA VAL A 53 1.43 0.06 2.28
C VAL A 53 2.00 -0.41 0.96
N ASP A 54 1.91 -1.72 0.75
CA ASP A 54 2.46 -2.43 -0.39
C ASP A 54 1.34 -2.96 -1.30
N HIS A 55 1.65 -3.05 -2.59
CA HIS A 55 0.75 -3.64 -3.58
C HIS A 55 0.95 -5.16 -3.61
N ILE A 56 -0.09 -5.94 -3.33
CA ILE A 56 -0.06 -7.41 -3.36
C ILE A 56 0.29 -7.91 -4.77
N LYS A 57 -0.37 -7.34 -5.79
CA LYS A 57 0.00 -7.48 -7.19
C LYS A 57 0.75 -6.24 -7.64
N GLU A 58 1.94 -6.46 -8.18
CA GLU A 58 2.85 -5.42 -8.68
C GLU A 58 2.15 -4.39 -9.55
N LEU A 59 2.36 -3.11 -9.22
CA LEU A 59 1.80 -1.97 -9.93
C LEU A 59 2.17 -1.97 -11.43
N GLU A 60 3.36 -2.45 -11.79
CA GLU A 60 3.85 -2.53 -13.17
C GLU A 60 3.05 -3.52 -14.04
N THR A 61 2.50 -4.57 -13.43
CA THR A 61 1.79 -5.64 -14.15
C THR A 61 0.27 -5.48 -14.09
N ASN A 62 -0.25 -4.85 -13.04
CA ASN A 62 -1.69 -4.65 -12.82
C ASN A 62 -1.98 -3.17 -12.48
N PRO A 63 -1.71 -2.21 -13.40
CA PRO A 63 -1.93 -0.78 -13.14
C PRO A 63 -3.40 -0.42 -12.91
N GLU A 64 -4.34 -1.25 -13.36
CA GLU A 64 -5.77 -1.13 -13.09
C GLU A 64 -6.14 -1.36 -11.61
N LEU A 65 -5.31 -2.11 -10.88
CA LEU A 65 -5.48 -2.39 -9.45
C LEU A 65 -4.71 -1.42 -8.55
N ALA A 66 -4.12 -0.37 -9.11
CA ALA A 66 -3.28 0.56 -8.36
C ALA A 66 -4.00 1.26 -7.19
N PHE A 67 -5.31 1.52 -7.37
CA PHE A 67 -6.18 2.16 -6.38
C PHE A 67 -7.16 1.18 -5.73
N ASP A 68 -7.00 -0.12 -5.99
CA ASP A 68 -7.85 -1.14 -5.39
C ASP A 68 -7.35 -1.42 -3.96
N SER A 69 -8.20 -1.15 -2.96
CA SER A 69 -7.86 -1.39 -1.56
C SER A 69 -7.60 -2.87 -1.26
N ASP A 70 -8.24 -3.79 -1.98
CA ASP A 70 -8.09 -5.22 -1.75
C ASP A 70 -6.77 -5.75 -2.31
N ASN A 71 -6.16 -5.00 -3.24
CA ASN A 71 -4.81 -5.24 -3.73
C ASN A 71 -3.73 -4.56 -2.87
N LEU A 72 -4.09 -3.94 -1.75
CA LEU A 72 -3.16 -3.24 -0.86
C LEU A 72 -3.12 -3.89 0.51
N ARG A 73 -1.92 -4.00 1.07
CA ARG A 73 -1.68 -4.54 2.41
C ARG A 73 -0.70 -3.67 3.20
N VAL A 74 -0.87 -3.66 4.52
CA VAL A 74 0.12 -3.07 5.44
C VAL A 74 1.23 -4.08 5.74
N LEU A 75 2.48 -3.64 5.59
CA LEU A 75 3.70 -4.38 5.91
C LEU A 75 4.53 -3.65 6.97
#